data_AF-A0A2A9NL26-F1
#
_entry.id   AF-A0A2A9NL26-F1
#
_cell.length_a   1.000
_cell.length_b   1.000
_cell.length_c   1.000
_cell.angle_alpha   90.00
_cell.angle_beta   90.00
_cell.angle_gamma   90.00
#
_symmetry.space_group_name_H-M   'P 1'
#
loop_
_entity.id
_entity.type
_entity.pdbx_description
1 polymer ?
#
loop_
_entity_poly.entity_id
_entity_poly.type
_entity_poly.pdbx_seq_one_letter_code
_entity_poly.pdbx_strand_id
1 'polypeptide(L)'
;ASRREYISTTLTSIIACIVPMIALLYIAILSVVKRYASRNPKAINKATGRRIDRYAPVAYMFLTFTSLAEVAFASWLILQWRFLENYPRLETLNGTRVLLFTSCWTTVISAIYTLLFVHPMWSKHPVSSVGTQAVWVFITWLLWIISSGMINASVPLLLVRGRCAGVVYCVQIQIMFGM
;
A
#
# COMPACT_ATOMS: atom_id res chain seq x y z
N ALA A 1 -21.11 -14.85 -23.00
CA ALA A 1 -20.48 -14.31 -21.77
C ALA A 1 -21.50 -14.36 -20.64
N SER A 2 -21.17 -15.01 -19.53
CA SER A 2 -22.07 -15.04 -18.37
C SER A 2 -22.06 -13.68 -17.64
N ARG A 3 -23.15 -13.28 -16.95
CA ARG A 3 -23.21 -12.01 -16.19
C ARG A 3 -22.02 -11.82 -15.24
N ARG A 4 -21.50 -12.92 -14.66
CA ARG A 4 -20.36 -12.92 -13.72
C ARG A 4 -19.04 -12.56 -14.43
N GLU A 5 -18.85 -13.06 -15.64
CA GLU A 5 -17.67 -12.82 -16.47
C GLU A 5 -17.59 -11.35 -16.93
N TYR A 6 -18.74 -10.76 -17.29
CA TYR A 6 -18.85 -9.34 -17.59
C TYR A 6 -18.49 -8.45 -16.39
N ILE A 7 -19.00 -8.77 -15.20
CA ILE A 7 -18.70 -8.02 -13.96
C ILE A 7 -17.20 -8.14 -13.61
N SER A 8 -16.64 -9.34 -13.66
CA SER A 8 -15.21 -9.57 -13.37
C SER A 8 -14.29 -8.76 -14.30
N THR A 9 -14.60 -8.74 -15.59
CA THR A 9 -13.85 -7.97 -16.60
C THR A 9 -13.98 -6.46 -16.36
N THR A 10 -15.20 -6.00 -16.06
CA THR A 10 -15.47 -4.59 -15.78
C THR A 10 -14.72 -4.10 -14.54
N LEU A 11 -14.71 -4.89 -13.45
CA LEU A 11 -13.99 -4.53 -12.21
C LEU A 11 -12.48 -4.45 -12.42
N THR A 12 -11.94 -5.40 -13.20
CA THR A 12 -10.51 -5.39 -13.55
C THR A 12 -10.15 -4.12 -14.33
N SER A 13 -10.99 -3.74 -15.29
CA SER A 13 -10.82 -2.49 -16.05
C SER A 13 -10.94 -1.25 -15.14
N ILE A 14 -11.90 -1.21 -14.23
CA ILE A 14 -12.08 -0.08 -13.30
C ILE A 14 -10.84 0.09 -12.42
N ILE A 15 -10.34 -0.99 -11.80
CA ILE A 15 -9.15 -0.94 -10.95
C ILE A 15 -7.93 -0.51 -11.76
N ALA A 16 -7.76 -1.06 -12.96
CA ALA A 16 -6.68 -0.69 -13.87
C ALA A 16 -6.71 0.78 -14.29
N CYS A 17 -7.87 1.46 -14.25
CA CYS A 17 -7.99 2.89 -14.50
C CYS A 17 -7.82 3.74 -13.24
N ILE A 18 -8.45 3.35 -12.13
CA ILE A 18 -8.48 4.15 -10.89
C ILE A 18 -7.10 4.23 -10.25
N VAL A 19 -6.37 3.12 -10.17
CA VAL A 19 -5.05 3.05 -9.52
C VAL A 19 -4.04 4.01 -10.17
N PRO A 20 -3.84 4.01 -11.50
CA PRO A 20 -2.94 4.98 -12.13
C PRO A 20 -3.47 6.41 -12.04
N MET A 21 -4.78 6.64 -12.07
CA MET A 21 -5.32 7.99 -11.84
C MET A 21 -4.97 8.53 -10.45
N ILE A 22 -5.10 7.71 -9.40
CA ILE A 22 -4.70 8.07 -8.03
C ILE A 22 -3.18 8.30 -7.96
N ALA A 23 -2.38 7.45 -8.60
CA ALA A 23 -0.93 7.60 -8.68
C ALA A 23 -0.53 8.92 -9.37
N LEU A 24 -1.17 9.27 -10.49
CA LEU A 24 -0.93 10.52 -11.21
C LEU A 24 -1.36 11.75 -10.41
N LEU A 25 -2.51 11.69 -9.73
CA LEU A 25 -2.96 12.75 -8.82
C LEU A 25 -1.95 12.97 -7.69
N TYR A 26 -1.44 11.90 -7.10
CA TYR A 26 -0.40 11.97 -6.07
C TYR A 26 0.89 12.60 -6.59
N ILE A 27 1.35 12.22 -7.80
CA ILE A 27 2.52 12.84 -8.44
C ILE A 27 2.27 14.32 -8.73
N ALA A 28 1.07 14.68 -9.21
CA ALA A 28 0.71 16.07 -9.49
C ALA A 28 0.77 16.92 -8.20
N ILE A 29 0.19 16.44 -7.10
CA ILE A 29 0.24 17.11 -5.79
C ILE A 29 1.69 17.26 -5.34
N LEU A 30 2.50 16.20 -5.40
CA LEU A 30 3.91 16.27 -5.04
C LEU A 30 4.70 17.27 -5.90
N SER A 31 4.39 17.35 -7.19
CA SER A 31 5.03 18.31 -8.09
C SER A 31 4.71 19.75 -7.70
N VAL A 32 3.47 20.03 -7.30
CA VAL A 32 3.03 21.35 -6.83
C VAL A 32 3.71 21.69 -5.51
N VAL A 33 3.70 20.77 -4.55
CA VAL A 33 4.32 20.96 -3.23
C VAL A 33 5.83 21.16 -3.36
N LYS A 34 6.51 20.40 -4.23
CA LYS A 34 7.94 20.56 -4.51
C LYS A 34 8.25 21.90 -5.17
N ARG A 35 7.42 22.35 -6.14
CA ARG A 35 7.56 23.68 -6.74
C ARG A 35 7.39 24.78 -5.69
N TYR A 36 6.41 24.64 -4.79
CA TYR A 36 6.19 25.57 -3.68
C TYR A 36 7.38 25.60 -2.71
N ALA A 37 7.93 24.43 -2.36
CA ALA A 37 9.10 24.32 -1.50
C ALA A 37 10.36 24.93 -2.12
N SER A 38 10.55 24.76 -3.44
CA SER A 38 11.67 25.40 -4.16
C SER A 38 11.58 26.92 -4.17
N ARG A 39 10.36 27.48 -4.11
CA ARG A 39 10.14 28.94 -4.01
C ARG A 39 10.32 29.47 -2.58
N ASN A 40 10.17 28.61 -1.58
CA ASN A 40 10.27 28.96 -0.15
C ASN A 40 11.30 28.06 0.56
N PRO A 41 12.62 28.27 0.33
CA PRO A 41 13.64 27.38 0.84
C PRO A 41 13.74 27.42 2.37
N LYS A 42 13.83 26.24 3.00
CA LYS A 42 14.13 26.11 4.43
C LYS A 42 15.60 26.39 4.71
N ALA A 43 15.87 27.17 5.75
CA ALA A 43 17.20 27.27 6.35
C ALA A 43 17.52 25.99 7.16
N ILE A 44 18.11 24.98 6.51
CA ILE A 44 18.58 23.76 7.19
C ILE A 44 20.03 24.00 7.64
N ASN A 45 20.22 24.18 8.94
CA ASN A 45 21.51 24.56 9.53
C ASN A 45 22.45 23.37 9.83
N LYS A 46 22.01 22.12 9.66
CA LYS A 46 22.79 20.90 9.94
C LYS A 46 22.98 20.04 8.68
N ALA A 47 24.22 19.66 8.38
CA ALA A 47 24.59 18.83 7.24
C ALA A 47 23.94 17.42 7.29
N THR A 48 23.82 16.84 8.49
CA THR A 48 23.18 15.53 8.70
C THR A 48 21.68 15.56 8.43
N GLY A 49 20.98 16.64 8.84
CA GLY A 49 19.56 16.83 8.54
C GLY A 49 19.28 16.95 7.05
N ARG A 50 20.18 17.60 6.31
CA ARG A 50 20.06 17.77 4.84
C ARG A 50 20.08 16.44 4.07
N ARG A 51 20.78 15.41 4.56
CA ARG A 51 20.78 14.08 3.92
C ARG A 51 19.49 13.33 4.23
N ILE A 52 19.05 13.32 5.49
CA ILE A 52 17.82 12.62 5.92
C ILE A 52 16.60 13.21 5.20
N ASP A 53 16.50 14.55 5.13
CA ASP A 53 15.41 15.23 4.42
C ASP A 53 15.36 14.91 2.92
N ARG A 54 16.47 14.47 2.33
CA ARG A 54 16.55 14.10 0.91
C ARG A 54 16.04 12.69 0.64
N TYR A 55 16.38 11.74 1.50
CA TYR A 55 16.05 10.32 1.31
C TYR A 55 14.71 9.92 1.93
N ALA A 56 14.31 10.55 3.04
CA ALA A 56 13.04 10.30 3.70
C ALA A 56 11.82 10.36 2.75
N PRO A 57 11.61 11.43 1.94
CA PRO A 57 10.45 11.50 1.06
C PRO A 57 10.47 10.43 -0.04
N VAL A 58 11.65 9.98 -0.49
CA VAL A 58 11.77 8.92 -1.50
C VAL A 58 11.30 7.58 -0.93
N ALA A 59 11.69 7.27 0.32
CA ALA A 59 11.26 6.05 0.99
C ALA A 59 9.73 6.03 1.20
N TYR A 60 9.14 7.14 1.65
CA TYR A 60 7.68 7.21 1.81
C TYR A 60 6.94 7.15 0.48
N MET A 61 7.47 7.76 -0.58
CA MET A 61 6.90 7.70 -1.93
C MET A 61 6.87 6.25 -2.45
N PHE A 62 7.97 5.52 -2.29
CA PHE A 62 8.04 4.09 -2.64
C PHE A 62 7.01 3.28 -1.85
N LEU A 63 6.88 3.57 -0.56
CA LEU A 63 5.96 2.89 0.34
C LEU A 63 4.48 3.21 -0.01
N THR A 64 4.17 4.43 -0.45
CA THR A 64 2.86 4.80 -0.99
C THR A 64 2.52 4.03 -2.26
N PHE A 65 3.45 3.91 -3.22
CA PHE A 65 3.17 3.18 -4.47
C PHE A 65 3.01 1.67 -4.23
N THR A 66 3.85 1.09 -3.38
CA THR A 66 3.79 -0.34 -3.04
C THR A 66 2.48 -0.67 -2.33
N SER A 67 2.09 0.13 -1.33
CA SER A 67 0.80 -0.06 -0.64
C SER A 67 -0.41 0.22 -1.55
N LEU A 68 -0.33 1.15 -2.49
CA LEU A 68 -1.39 1.36 -3.49
C LEU A 68 -1.57 0.15 -4.43
N ALA A 69 -0.46 -0.48 -4.82
CA ALA A 69 -0.51 -1.73 -5.58
C ALA A 69 -1.16 -2.86 -4.76
N GLU A 70 -0.79 -3.02 -3.48
CA GLU A 70 -1.44 -3.98 -2.59
C GLU A 70 -2.94 -3.74 -2.45
N VAL A 71 -3.39 -2.48 -2.32
CA VAL A 71 -4.82 -2.14 -2.30
C VAL A 71 -5.52 -2.62 -3.59
N ALA A 72 -4.89 -2.42 -4.74
CA ALA A 72 -5.43 -2.85 -6.02
C ALA A 72 -5.60 -4.37 -6.08
N PHE A 73 -4.57 -5.13 -5.70
CA PHE A 73 -4.62 -6.59 -5.69
C PHE A 73 -5.58 -7.14 -4.64
N ALA A 74 -5.55 -6.62 -3.41
CA ALA A 74 -6.41 -7.06 -2.32
C ALA A 74 -7.89 -6.83 -2.63
N SER A 75 -8.23 -5.63 -3.13
CA SER A 75 -9.61 -5.29 -3.51
C SER A 75 -10.08 -6.13 -4.69
N TRP A 76 -9.24 -6.33 -5.71
CA TRP A 76 -9.55 -7.19 -6.84
C TRP A 76 -9.83 -8.63 -6.38
N LEU A 77 -8.97 -9.21 -5.55
CA LEU A 77 -9.09 -10.59 -5.09
C LEU A 77 -10.36 -10.82 -4.27
N ILE A 78 -10.67 -9.91 -3.34
CA ILE A 78 -11.89 -9.96 -2.51
C ILE A 78 -13.14 -9.87 -3.40
N LEU A 79 -13.13 -9.01 -4.42
CA LEU A 79 -14.23 -8.88 -5.35
C LEU A 79 -14.41 -10.16 -6.18
N GLN A 80 -13.32 -10.72 -6.73
CA GLN A 80 -13.39 -11.97 -7.49
C GLN A 80 -13.95 -13.12 -6.64
N TRP A 81 -13.50 -13.27 -5.39
CA TRP A 81 -14.03 -14.27 -4.48
C TRP A 81 -15.51 -14.09 -4.17
N ARG A 82 -15.99 -12.84 -4.08
CA ARG A 82 -17.41 -12.55 -3.86
C ARG A 82 -18.29 -12.88 -5.06
N PHE A 83 -17.82 -12.64 -6.29
CA PHE A 83 -18.62 -12.86 -7.50
C PHE A 83 -18.55 -14.28 -8.03
N LEU A 84 -17.43 -14.96 -7.87
CA LEU A 84 -17.24 -16.34 -8.32
C LEU A 84 -17.48 -17.37 -7.22
N GLU A 85 -17.69 -16.94 -5.96
CA GLU A 85 -17.88 -17.78 -4.77
C GLU A 85 -16.75 -18.81 -4.54
N ASN A 86 -15.56 -18.53 -5.09
CA ASN A 86 -14.41 -19.43 -5.10
C ASN A 86 -13.36 -19.05 -4.04
N TYR A 87 -13.78 -18.73 -2.81
CA TYR A 87 -12.82 -18.44 -1.74
C TYR A 87 -12.26 -19.76 -1.17
N PRO A 88 -10.93 -19.90 -1.03
CA PRO A 88 -10.33 -21.16 -0.59
C PRO A 88 -10.67 -21.50 0.87
N ARG A 89 -10.60 -20.50 1.78
CA ARG A 89 -10.98 -20.61 3.20
C ARG A 89 -11.41 -19.25 3.76
N LEU A 90 -12.22 -19.27 4.82
CA LEU A 90 -12.62 -18.05 5.55
C LEU A 90 -11.42 -17.30 6.15
N GLU A 91 -10.41 -18.03 6.62
CA GLU A 91 -9.17 -17.44 7.15
C GLU A 91 -8.39 -16.64 6.09
N THR A 92 -8.33 -17.13 4.85
CA THR A 92 -7.70 -16.41 3.73
C THR A 92 -8.44 -15.11 3.43
N LEU A 93 -9.77 -15.15 3.45
CA LEU A 93 -10.62 -13.98 3.23
C LEU A 93 -10.42 -12.93 4.33
N ASN A 94 -10.39 -13.34 5.59
CA ASN A 94 -10.16 -12.45 6.72
C ASN A 94 -8.74 -11.86 6.68
N GLY A 95 -7.72 -12.67 6.42
CA GLY A 95 -6.34 -12.20 6.25
C GLY A 95 -6.21 -11.17 5.12
N THR A 96 -6.88 -11.39 3.98
CA THR A 96 -6.87 -10.46 2.85
C THR A 96 -7.61 -9.15 3.16
N ARG A 97 -8.67 -9.19 3.98
CA ARG A 97 -9.39 -7.98 4.43
C ARG A 97 -8.56 -7.14 5.40
N VAL A 98 -7.86 -7.79 6.34
CA VAL A 98 -6.92 -7.09 7.24
C VAL A 98 -5.76 -6.51 6.44
N LEU A 99 -5.27 -7.25 5.44
CA LEU A 99 -4.24 -6.74 4.52
C LEU A 99 -4.74 -5.51 3.76
N LEU A 100 -5.95 -5.55 3.17
CA LEU A 100 -6.54 -4.39 2.50
C LEU A 100 -6.63 -3.17 3.43
N PHE A 101 -7.08 -3.36 4.67
CA PHE A 101 -7.12 -2.28 5.66
C PHE A 101 -5.71 -1.73 5.93
N THR A 102 -4.74 -2.61 6.10
CA THR A 102 -3.34 -2.25 6.36
C THR A 102 -2.74 -1.48 5.20
N SER A 103 -2.96 -1.92 3.96
CA SER A 103 -2.46 -1.25 2.75
C SER A 103 -3.13 0.11 2.55
N CYS A 104 -4.44 0.24 2.80
CA CYS A 104 -5.15 1.52 2.78
C CYS A 104 -4.62 2.50 3.83
N TRP A 105 -4.50 2.04 5.09
CA TRP A 105 -3.90 2.79 6.19
C TRP A 105 -2.49 3.28 5.84
N THR A 106 -1.70 2.38 5.27
CA THR A 106 -0.31 2.64 4.88
C THR A 106 -0.22 3.65 3.75
N THR A 107 -1.08 3.54 2.73
CA THR A 107 -1.15 4.47 1.59
C THR A 107 -1.45 5.88 2.08
N VAL A 108 -2.47 6.03 2.94
CA VAL A 108 -2.90 7.34 3.45
C VAL A 108 -1.81 7.99 4.30
N ILE A 109 -1.27 7.25 5.28
CA ILE A 109 -0.30 7.83 6.21
C ILE A 109 1.05 8.10 5.54
N SER A 110 1.52 7.22 4.64
CA SER A 110 2.75 7.45 3.88
C SER A 110 2.65 8.63 2.91
N ALA A 111 1.49 8.80 2.25
CA ALA A 111 1.23 9.95 1.40
C ALA A 111 1.26 11.26 2.21
N ILE A 112 0.62 11.27 3.38
CA ILE A 112 0.63 12.42 4.30
C ILE A 112 2.07 12.73 4.76
N TYR A 113 2.84 11.73 5.20
CA TYR A 113 4.23 11.95 5.60
C TYR A 113 5.09 12.47 4.46
N THR A 114 4.92 11.95 3.24
CA THR A 114 5.66 12.46 2.07
C THR A 114 5.37 13.94 1.85
N LEU A 115 4.10 14.35 1.93
CA LEU A 115 3.69 15.75 1.77
C LEU A 115 4.23 16.63 2.91
N LEU A 116 4.21 16.13 4.16
CA LEU A 116 4.74 16.82 5.33
C LEU A 116 6.24 17.13 5.22
N PHE A 117 7.04 16.17 4.71
CA PHE A 117 8.48 16.35 4.53
C PHE A 117 8.81 17.32 3.40
N VAL A 118 8.07 17.29 2.28
CA VAL A 118 8.31 18.20 1.16
C VAL A 118 7.83 19.62 1.48
N HIS A 119 6.79 19.79 2.30
CA HIS A 119 6.24 21.13 2.58
C HIS A 119 7.09 21.94 3.59
N PRO A 120 7.49 23.19 3.26
CA PRO A 120 8.41 23.98 4.07
C PRO A 120 7.80 24.50 5.39
N MET A 121 6.48 24.67 5.48
CA MET A 121 5.84 25.12 6.72
C MET A 121 5.56 23.97 7.69
N TRP A 122 5.24 22.78 7.16
CA TRP A 122 4.62 21.72 7.97
C TRP A 122 5.61 20.79 8.66
N SER A 123 6.85 20.66 8.17
CA SER A 123 7.84 19.84 8.89
C SER A 123 8.36 20.46 10.20
N LYS A 124 7.90 21.67 10.59
CA LYS A 124 8.11 22.22 11.93
C LYS A 124 7.11 21.70 12.98
N HIS A 125 6.04 21.02 12.57
CA HIS A 125 5.04 20.50 13.51
C HIS A 125 5.50 19.20 14.19
N PRO A 126 5.13 18.97 15.46
CA PRO A 126 5.51 17.80 16.25
C PRO A 126 4.96 16.47 15.71
N VAL A 127 3.97 16.51 14.80
CA VAL A 127 3.48 15.34 14.05
C VAL A 127 4.57 14.77 13.12
N SER A 128 5.59 15.56 12.77
CA SER A 128 6.80 15.11 12.08
C SER A 128 7.87 14.55 13.05
N SER A 129 7.48 14.11 14.25
CA SER A 129 8.39 13.48 15.20
C SER A 129 8.76 12.07 14.74
N VAL A 130 10.06 11.75 14.84
CA VAL A 130 10.61 10.41 14.56
C VAL A 130 9.92 9.34 15.42
N GLY A 131 9.50 9.69 16.64
CA GLY A 131 8.80 8.75 17.53
C GLY A 131 7.44 8.32 16.98
N THR A 132 6.63 9.26 16.50
CA THR A 132 5.32 8.96 15.92
C THR A 132 5.44 8.14 14.64
N GLN A 133 6.47 8.42 13.83
CA GLN A 133 6.79 7.63 12.63
C GLN A 133 7.20 6.21 12.99
N ALA A 134 8.07 6.03 13.99
CA ALA A 134 8.50 4.72 14.44
C ALA A 134 7.35 3.87 15.00
N VAL A 135 6.48 4.46 15.82
CA VAL A 135 5.28 3.79 16.33
C VAL A 135 4.34 3.39 15.19
N TRP A 136 4.13 4.28 14.23
CA TRP A 136 3.31 3.97 13.05
C TRP A 136 3.89 2.82 12.23
N VAL A 137 5.19 2.86 11.90
CA VAL A 137 5.86 1.77 11.17
C VAL A 137 5.75 0.45 11.93
N PHE A 138 5.93 0.46 13.26
CA PHE A 138 5.82 -0.73 14.08
C PHE A 138 4.40 -1.32 14.06
N ILE A 139 3.37 -0.48 14.19
CA ILE A 139 1.96 -0.93 14.10
C ILE A 139 1.67 -1.51 12.72
N THR A 140 2.06 -0.81 11.65
CA THR A 140 1.86 -1.27 10.27
C THR A 140 2.56 -2.61 10.03
N TRP A 141 3.79 -2.76 10.52
CA TRP A 141 4.55 -4.00 10.43
C TRP A 141 3.85 -5.17 11.16
N LEU A 142 3.32 -4.94 12.37
CA LEU A 142 2.54 -5.96 13.08
C LEU A 142 1.29 -6.37 12.31
N LEU A 143 0.56 -5.40 11.73
CA LEU A 143 -0.63 -5.69 10.94
C LEU A 143 -0.31 -6.50 9.68
N TRP A 144 0.81 -6.22 9.01
CA TRP A 144 1.30 -7.02 7.89
C TRP A 144 1.67 -8.45 8.31
N ILE A 145 2.34 -8.63 9.45
CA ILE A 145 2.68 -9.97 9.97
C ILE A 145 1.42 -10.75 10.31
N ILE A 146 0.44 -10.14 10.98
CA ILE A 146 -0.82 -10.81 11.34
C ILE A 146 -1.55 -11.23 10.06
N SER A 147 -1.67 -10.33 9.09
CA SER A 147 -2.33 -10.62 7.81
C SER A 147 -1.64 -11.77 7.07
N SER A 148 -0.30 -11.72 6.99
CA SER A 148 0.52 -12.76 6.35
C SER A 148 0.40 -14.10 7.08
N GLY A 149 0.38 -14.08 8.41
CA GLY A 149 0.20 -15.27 9.24
C GLY A 149 -1.15 -15.96 8.99
N MET A 150 -2.24 -15.18 8.88
CA MET A 150 -3.58 -15.70 8.59
C MET A 150 -3.67 -16.34 7.19
N ILE A 151 -3.06 -15.71 6.19
CA ILE A 151 -3.05 -16.23 4.82
C ILE A 151 -2.14 -17.48 4.74
N ASN A 152 -0.99 -17.48 5.42
CA ASN A 152 -0.09 -18.64 5.45
C ASN A 152 -0.70 -19.85 6.19
N ALA A 153 -1.38 -19.62 7.31
CA ALA A 153 -2.07 -20.68 8.05
C ALA A 153 -3.17 -21.35 7.20
N SER A 154 -3.78 -20.59 6.28
CA SER A 154 -4.82 -21.11 5.40
C SER A 154 -4.28 -21.82 4.15
N VAL A 155 -3.03 -21.55 3.74
CA VAL A 155 -2.37 -22.22 2.61
C VAL A 155 -0.89 -22.52 2.93
N PRO A 156 -0.59 -23.53 3.79
CA PRO A 156 0.77 -23.77 4.29
C PRO A 156 1.78 -24.21 3.21
N LEU A 157 1.30 -24.69 2.06
CA LEU A 157 2.15 -25.07 0.91
C LEU A 157 2.57 -23.90 0.02
N LEU A 158 2.00 -22.71 0.21
CA LEU A 158 2.21 -21.54 -0.64
C LEU A 158 3.64 -21.01 -0.53
N LEU A 159 4.25 -21.08 0.67
CA LEU A 159 5.62 -20.64 0.96
C LEU A 159 6.70 -21.73 0.80
N VAL A 160 6.36 -23.01 0.98
CA VAL A 160 7.37 -24.09 1.07
C VAL A 160 7.69 -24.76 -0.26
N ARG A 161 6.72 -24.83 -1.19
CA ARG A 161 6.90 -25.56 -2.47
C ARG A 161 6.43 -24.80 -3.71
N GLY A 162 5.89 -23.59 -3.56
CA GLY A 162 5.30 -22.83 -4.67
C GLY A 162 4.13 -23.56 -5.36
N ARG A 163 3.60 -24.64 -4.76
CA ARG A 163 2.55 -25.47 -5.33
C ARG A 163 1.24 -25.19 -4.60
N CYS A 164 0.34 -24.50 -5.28
CA CYS A 164 -1.04 -24.33 -4.87
C CYS A 164 -1.91 -25.42 -5.50
N ALA A 165 -1.92 -26.61 -4.92
CA ALA A 165 -2.88 -27.63 -5.31
C ALA A 165 -4.29 -27.21 -4.84
N GLY A 166 -5.19 -26.91 -5.78
CA GLY A 166 -6.61 -26.62 -5.48
C GLY A 166 -6.93 -25.21 -4.99
N VAL A 167 -6.01 -24.25 -5.07
CA VAL A 167 -6.27 -22.84 -4.70
C VAL A 167 -6.43 -21.97 -5.94
N VAL A 168 -7.63 -21.40 -6.10
CA VAL A 168 -7.92 -20.44 -7.17
C VAL A 168 -7.20 -19.11 -6.88
N TYR A 169 -6.53 -18.54 -7.89
CA TYR A 169 -5.75 -17.29 -7.81
C TYR A 169 -4.48 -17.36 -6.92
N CYS A 170 -3.80 -18.50 -6.89
CA CYS A 170 -2.57 -18.68 -6.13
C CYS A 170 -1.48 -17.65 -6.43
N VAL A 171 -1.20 -17.36 -7.72
CA VAL A 171 -0.14 -16.44 -8.12
C VAL A 171 -0.44 -15.03 -7.59
N GLN A 172 -1.70 -14.62 -7.62
CA GLN A 172 -2.14 -13.33 -7.10
C GLN A 172 -1.96 -13.25 -5.59
N ILE A 173 -2.26 -14.33 -4.86
CA ILE A 173 -2.01 -14.41 -3.41
C ILE A 173 -0.50 -14.34 -3.13
N GLN A 174 0.34 -15.04 -3.89
CA GLN A 174 1.81 -14.99 -3.75
C GLN A 174 2.38 -13.59 -3.97
N ILE A 175 1.86 -12.87 -4.96
CA ILE A 175 2.26 -11.49 -5.23
C ILE A 175 2.00 -10.58 -4.01
N MET A 176 0.92 -10.84 -3.25
CA MET A 176 0.62 -10.07 -2.03
C MET A 176 1.59 -10.32 -0.86
N PHE A 177 2.39 -11.39 -0.90
CA PHE A 177 3.40 -11.70 0.13
C PHE A 177 4.80 -11.16 -0.20
N GLY A 178 5.05 -10.82 -1.47
CA GLY A 178 6.38 -10.49 -1.99
C GLY A 178 6.58 -9.05 -2.42
N MET A 179 5.59 -8.17 -2.18
CA MET A 179 5.75 -6.71 -2.30
C MET A 179 6.37 -6.12 -1.05
#